data_AF-A0A2V7H4A6-F1
#
_entry.id   AF-A0A2V7H4A6-F1
#
_cell.length_a   1.000
_cell.length_b   1.000
_cell.length_c   1.000
_cell.angle_alpha   90.00
_cell.angle_beta   90.00
_cell.angle_gamma   90.00
#
_symmetry.space_group_name_H-M   'P 1'
#
loop_
_entity.id
_entity.type
_entity.pdbx_description
1 polymer ?
#
loop_
_entity_poly.entity_id
_entity_poly.type
_entity_poly.pdbx_seq_one_letter_code
_entity_poly.pdbx_strand_id
1 'polypeptide(L)' 'MTAPVSGAARLILASASPRRRELLASLGLTFEVVPSDADETLEPIALPEAVAALA' A
#
# COMPACT_ATOMS: atom_id res chain seq x y z
N MET A 1 26.15 11.09 0.30
CA MET A 1 25.75 11.51 1.66
C MET A 1 24.44 12.27 1.51
N THR A 2 23.32 11.55 1.51
CA THR A 2 21.99 12.13 1.22
C THR A 2 21.46 12.83 2.47
N ALA A 3 21.07 14.09 2.32
CA ALA A 3 20.54 14.92 3.39
C ALA A 3 19.23 14.35 3.98
N PRO A 4 18.94 14.59 5.28
CA PRO A 4 17.71 14.11 5.89
C PRO A 4 16.50 14.88 5.31
N VAL A 5 15.44 14.15 4.97
CA VAL A 5 14.14 14.74 4.69
C VAL A 5 13.59 15.36 5.98
N SER A 6 13.58 16.69 6.05
CA SER A 6 13.03 17.45 7.17
C SER A 6 11.52 17.21 7.26
N GLY A 7 11.12 16.46 8.29
CA GLY A 7 9.76 15.98 8.52
C GLY A 7 9.65 14.50 8.22
N ALA A 8 10.27 13.65 9.04
CA ALA A 8 10.20 12.20 8.89
C ALA A 8 8.77 11.71 9.18
N ALA A 9 7.89 11.79 8.17
CA ALA A 9 6.57 11.21 8.23
C ALA A 9 6.71 9.71 8.53
N ARG A 10 5.92 9.22 9.49
CA ARG A 10 5.89 7.79 9.82
C ARG A 10 5.42 7.02 8.59
N LEU A 11 6.26 6.11 8.10
CA LEU A 11 5.91 5.22 7.00
C LEU A 11 5.22 3.96 7.55
N ILE A 12 4.02 3.67 7.06
CA ILE A 12 3.22 2.50 7.45
C ILE A 12 3.00 1.61 6.22
N LEU A 13 3.33 0.32 6.35
CA LEU A 13 2.98 -0.71 5.39
C LEU A 13 1.58 -1.26 5.71
N ALA A 14 0.57 -0.72 5.03
CA ALA A 14 -0.85 -1.09 5.13
C ALA A 14 -1.18 -2.45 4.48
N SER A 15 -0.29 -3.45 4.58
CA SER A 15 -0.41 -4.71 3.84
C SER A 15 0.10 -5.90 4.65
N ALA A 16 -0.73 -6.94 4.77
CA ALA A 16 -0.35 -8.22 5.38
C ALA A 16 0.67 -9.04 4.56
N SER A 17 0.91 -8.71 3.29
CA SER A 17 1.77 -9.47 2.38
C SER A 17 3.24 -9.55 2.85
N PRO A 18 3.78 -10.76 3.14
CA PRO A 18 5.18 -10.95 3.52
C PRO A 18 6.16 -10.45 2.44
N ARG A 19 5.81 -10.67 1.16
CA ARG A 19 6.63 -10.23 0.03
C ARG A 19 6.80 -8.71 -0.04
N ARG A 20 5.75 -7.94 0.28
CA ARG A 20 5.85 -6.46 0.29
C ARG A 20 6.74 -5.96 1.42
N ARG A 21 6.73 -6.63 2.57
CA ARG A 21 7.63 -6.35 3.69
C ARG A 21 9.09 -6.57 3.31
N GLU A 22 9.39 -7.71 2.68
CA GLU A 22 10.74 -8.03 2.21
C GLU A 22 11.25 -7.01 1.18
N LEU A 23 10.40 -6.60 0.24
CA LEU A 23 10.73 -5.59 -0.77
C LEU A 23 11.02 -4.21 -0.15
N LEU A 24 10.19 -3.73 0.78
CA LEU A 24 10.46 -2.43 1.42
C LEU A 24 11.67 -2.49 2.36
N ALA A 25 11.90 -3.62 3.02
CA ALA A 25 13.08 -3.83 3.84
C ALA A 25 14.37 -3.84 3.01
N SER A 26 14.35 -4.43 1.79
CA SER A 26 15.53 -4.44 0.90
C SER A 26 15.92 -3.05 0.40
N LEU A 27 14.99 -2.10 0.39
CA LEU A 27 15.25 -0.69 0.09
C LEU A 27 15.85 0.08 1.28
N GLY A 28 16.03 -0.55 2.44
CA GLY A 28 16.56 0.08 3.65
C GLY A 28 15.59 1.07 4.33
N LEU A 29 14.30 0.97 4.02
CA LEU A 29 13.27 1.83 4.60
C LEU A 29 12.92 1.36 6.03
N THR A 30 12.74 2.32 6.93
CA THR A 30 12.15 2.05 8.25
C THR A 30 10.65 2.29 8.17
N PHE A 31 9.85 1.29 8.51
CA PHE A 31 8.39 1.36 8.47
C PHE A 31 7.75 0.43 9.50
N GLU A 32 6.51 0.73 9.85
CA GLU A 32 5.66 -0.10 10.70
C GLU A 32 4.74 -0.95 9.83
N VAL A 33 4.52 -2.22 10.17
CA VAL A 33 3.55 -3.07 9.45
C VAL A 33 2.23 -3.02 10.19
N VAL A 34 1.20 -2.46 9.55
CA VAL A 34 -0.17 -2.44 10.05
C VAL A 34 -1.05 -3.04 8.96
N PRO A 35 -1.39 -4.34 9.01
CA PRO A 35 -2.29 -4.94 8.04
C PRO A 35 -3.60 -4.15 7.92
N SER A 36 -4.09 -3.97 6.69
CA SER A 36 -5.40 -3.38 6.46
C SER A 36 -6.46 -4.47 6.56
N ASP A 37 -7.51 -4.21 7.34
CA ASP A 37 -8.74 -5.03 7.41
C ASP A 37 -9.86 -4.42 6.54
N ALA A 38 -9.50 -3.62 5.52
CA ALA A 38 -10.47 -3.04 4.60
C ALA A 38 -11.23 -4.13 3.84
N ASP A 39 -12.55 -3.99 3.77
CA ASP A 39 -13.39 -4.85 2.93
C ASP A 39 -13.15 -4.49 1.46
N GLU A 40 -12.50 -5.40 0.73
CA GLU A 40 -12.23 -5.26 -0.71
C GLU A 40 -13.38 -5.84 -1.57
N THR A 41 -14.52 -6.18 -0.95
CA THR A 41 -15.72 -6.60 -1.68
C THR A 41 -16.21 -5.45 -2.55
N LEU A 42 -16.09 -5.64 -3.86
CA LEU A 42 -16.69 -4.73 -4.82
C LEU A 42 -18.20 -4.96 -4.84
N GLU A 43 -18.98 -3.88 -4.81
CA GLU A 43 -20.40 -3.99 -5.11
C GLU A 43 -20.57 -4.61 -6.50
N PRO A 44 -21.50 -5.58 -6.67
CA PRO A 44 -21.70 -6.23 -7.95
C PRO A 44 -22.30 -5.24 -8.95
N ILE A 45 -21.42 -4.57 -9.68
CA ILE A 45 -21.73 -3.77 -10.86
C ILE A 45 -21.69 -4.65 -12.10
N ALA A 46 -22.55 -4.36 -13.08
CA ALA A 46 -22.50 -5.06 -14.36
C ALA A 46 -21.12 -4.86 -14.98
N LEU A 47 -20.48 -5.95 -15.45
CA LEU A 47 -19.14 -5.91 -16.04
C LEU A 47 -18.95 -4.79 -17.10
N PRO A 48 -19.93 -4.46 -17.97
CA PRO A 48 -19.80 -3.35 -18.91
C PRO A 48 -19.66 -1.99 -18.21
N GLU A 49 -20.40 -1.76 -17.12
CA GLU A 49 -20.35 -0.52 -16.33
C GLU A 49 -19.06 -0.43 -15.53
N ALA A 50 -18.58 -1.56 -15.00
CA ALA A 50 -17.30 -1.66 -14.29
C ALA A 50 -16.11 -1.26 -15.17
N VAL A 51 -16.08 -1.73 -16.42
CA VAL A 51 -15.02 -1.42 -17.37
C VAL A 51 -15.10 0.04 -17.82
N ALA A 52 -16.31 0.58 -18.01
CA ALA A 52 -16.49 1.98 -18.42
C ALA A 52 -16.01 3.00 -17.37
N ALA A 53 -16.05 2.65 -16.08
CA ALA A 53 -15.61 3.53 -14.99
C ALA A 53 -14.08 3.63 -14.81
N LEU A 54 -13.30 2.82 -15.53
CA LEU A 54 -11.83 2.80 -15.49
C LEU A 54 -11.16 3.66 -16.58
N ALA A 55 -11.94 4.26 -17.48
CA ALA A 55 -11.50 5.13 -18.58
C ALA A 55 -11.59 6.62 -18.21
#